data_AF-A0A2W0C941-F1
#
_entry.id   AF-A0A2W0C941-F1
#
_cell.length_a   1.000
_cell.length_b   1.000
_cell.length_c   1.000
_cell.angle_alpha   90.00
_cell.angle_beta   90.00
_cell.angle_gamma   90.00
#
_symmetry.space_group_name_H-M   'P 1'
#
loop_
_entity.id
_entity.type
_entity.pdbx_description
1 polymer ?
#
loop_
_entity_poly.entity_id
_entity_poly.type
_entity_poly.pdbx_seq_one_letter_code
_entity_poly.pdbx_strand_id
1 'polypeptide(L)'
;MIRKHLVRSLVSLSIVFVVGACSVQTEEQSISGMIEHSLQEMVNESVIMSSSNPNDYIAGNREAYGLILNTGEEGLDVLLQKLESSSDNGLREWIMAQASTEMLGEQNSVNEWNSGKDWLRQYKMSEE
;
A
#
# COMPACT_ATOMS: atom_id res chain seq x y z
N MET A 1 -30.13 37.63 -72.43
CA MET A 1 -30.59 36.23 -72.30
C MET A 1 -30.06 35.64 -71.01
N ILE A 2 -30.96 35.05 -70.23
CA ILE A 2 -30.72 34.37 -68.94
C ILE A 2 -30.14 32.96 -69.20
N ARG A 3 -29.10 32.57 -68.43
CA ARG A 3 -28.69 31.17 -68.13
C ARG A 3 -27.84 31.23 -66.85
N LYS A 4 -28.40 31.06 -65.64
CA LYS A 4 -28.76 29.81 -64.93
C LYS A 4 -27.58 28.88 -64.57
N HIS A 5 -27.52 28.59 -63.26
CA HIS A 5 -26.93 27.41 -62.60
C HIS A 5 -25.39 27.42 -62.41
N LEU A 6 -24.76 26.98 -61.32
CA LEU A 6 -25.11 25.95 -60.34
C LEU A 6 -24.27 26.11 -59.05
N VAL A 7 -24.86 25.64 -57.96
CA VAL A 7 -24.35 25.46 -56.58
C VAL A 7 -22.94 24.86 -56.52
N ARG A 8 -22.07 25.41 -55.67
CA ARG A 8 -21.01 24.66 -54.99
C ARG A 8 -20.99 25.02 -53.51
N SER A 9 -21.73 24.22 -52.76
CA SER A 9 -21.64 24.08 -51.31
C SER A 9 -20.20 23.70 -50.93
N LEU A 10 -19.57 24.47 -50.07
CA LEU A 10 -18.36 24.06 -49.36
C LEU A 10 -18.70 24.08 -47.88
N VAL A 11 -19.03 22.88 -47.41
CA VAL A 11 -19.30 22.51 -46.02
C VAL A 11 -18.13 22.98 -45.16
N SER A 12 -18.41 23.92 -44.25
CA SER A 12 -17.48 24.39 -43.24
C SER A 12 -17.12 23.21 -42.32
N LEU A 13 -15.87 22.79 -42.38
CA LEU A 13 -15.31 21.68 -41.61
C LEU A 13 -15.16 22.11 -40.14
N SER A 14 -16.19 21.85 -39.33
CA SER A 14 -16.08 22.00 -37.87
C SER A 14 -15.18 20.90 -37.33
N ILE A 15 -13.94 21.25 -36.97
CA ILE A 15 -13.03 20.39 -36.23
C ILE A 15 -13.59 20.25 -34.80
N VAL A 16 -14.21 19.12 -34.51
CA VAL A 16 -14.58 18.75 -33.14
C VAL A 16 -13.32 18.24 -32.46
N PHE A 17 -12.69 19.07 -31.64
CA PHE A 17 -11.72 18.61 -30.65
C PHE A 17 -12.49 17.87 -29.56
N VAL A 18 -12.66 16.57 -29.71
CA VAL A 18 -12.99 15.70 -28.58
C VAL A 18 -11.74 15.64 -27.73
N VAL A 19 -11.61 16.54 -26.77
CA VAL A 19 -10.70 16.34 -25.63
C VAL A 19 -11.33 15.21 -24.83
N GLY A 20 -10.98 13.98 -25.19
CA GLY A 20 -11.13 12.85 -24.30
C GLY A 20 -10.26 13.16 -23.10
N ALA A 21 -10.87 13.68 -22.04
CA ALA A 21 -10.29 13.63 -20.72
C ALA A 21 -10.14 12.13 -20.41
N CYS A 22 -9.01 11.55 -20.79
CA CYS A 22 -8.47 10.42 -20.08
C CYS A 22 -8.25 10.97 -18.67
N SER A 23 -9.27 10.83 -17.83
CA SER A 23 -9.09 10.81 -16.40
C SER A 23 -8.15 9.64 -16.14
N VAL A 24 -6.84 9.89 -16.20
CA VAL A 24 -5.88 9.15 -15.40
C VAL A 24 -6.39 9.39 -13.98
N GLN A 25 -7.23 8.48 -13.52
CA GLN A 25 -7.52 8.30 -12.12
C GLN A 25 -6.19 7.83 -11.56
N THR A 26 -5.34 8.77 -11.17
CA THR A 26 -4.34 8.50 -10.16
C THR A 26 -5.16 8.07 -8.96
N GLU A 27 -5.31 6.76 -8.75
CA GLU A 27 -5.84 6.25 -7.50
C GLU A 27 -4.89 6.77 -6.42
N GLU A 28 -5.36 7.75 -5.65
CA GLU A 28 -4.67 8.17 -4.45
C GLU A 28 -4.76 6.98 -3.49
N GLN A 29 -3.72 6.14 -3.51
CA GLN A 29 -3.70 4.92 -2.72
C GLN A 29 -3.60 5.30 -1.24
N SER A 30 -4.67 5.02 -0.48
CA SER A 30 -4.67 5.24 0.97
C SER A 30 -3.49 4.52 1.64
N ILE A 31 -2.98 5.06 2.74
CA ILE A 31 -1.91 4.42 3.55
C ILE A 31 -2.25 2.96 3.88
N SER A 32 -3.50 2.69 4.27
CA SER A 32 -3.97 1.32 4.54
C SER A 32 -3.89 0.41 3.32
N GLY A 33 -4.21 0.94 2.13
CA GLY A 33 -4.08 0.20 0.87
C GLY A 33 -2.62 -0.05 0.47
N MET A 34 -1.72 0.92 0.71
CA MET A 34 -0.28 0.74 0.47
C MET A 34 0.29 -0.34 1.39
N ILE A 35 0.04 -0.25 2.70
CA ILE A 35 0.47 -1.24 3.68
C ILE A 35 -0.07 -2.63 3.33
N GLU A 36 -1.36 -2.73 2.95
CA GLU A 36 -1.97 -3.99 2.55
C GLU A 36 -1.26 -4.62 1.35
N HIS A 37 -1.01 -3.81 0.32
CA HIS A 37 -0.35 -4.25 -0.88
C HIS A 37 1.10 -4.70 -0.60
N SER A 38 1.87 -3.92 0.15
CA SER A 38 3.24 -4.28 0.52
C SER A 38 3.29 -5.55 1.36
N LEU A 39 2.38 -5.73 2.33
CA LEU A 39 2.28 -6.97 3.10
C LEU A 39 1.93 -8.17 2.22
N GLN A 40 1.03 -7.99 1.25
CA GLN A 40 0.67 -9.03 0.29
C GLN A 40 1.86 -9.43 -0.59
N GLU A 41 2.60 -8.46 -1.12
CA GLU A 41 3.81 -8.70 -1.91
C GLU A 41 4.82 -9.52 -1.08
N MET A 42 5.08 -9.09 0.15
CA MET A 42 6.04 -9.74 1.04
C MET A 42 5.65 -11.18 1.41
N VAL A 43 4.37 -11.47 1.61
CA VAL A 43 3.92 -12.78 2.13
C VAL A 43 3.54 -13.75 1.01
N ASN A 44 2.93 -13.26 -0.08
CA ASN A 44 2.33 -14.11 -1.12
C ASN A 44 3.10 -14.11 -2.44
N GLU A 45 3.81 -13.03 -2.75
CA GLU A 45 4.50 -12.85 -4.05
C GLU A 45 6.02 -12.94 -3.92
N SER A 46 6.52 -13.11 -2.69
CA SER A 46 7.95 -13.24 -2.41
C SER A 46 8.54 -14.48 -3.08
N VAL A 47 9.73 -14.31 -3.64
CA VAL A 47 10.56 -15.42 -4.19
C VAL A 47 10.95 -16.43 -3.09
N ILE A 48 10.86 -16.05 -1.81
CA ILE A 48 11.26 -16.86 -0.65
C ILE A 48 10.05 -17.53 -0.01
N MET A 49 9.21 -18.22 -0.80
CA MET A 49 7.95 -18.82 -0.29
C MET A 49 8.14 -19.95 0.75
N SER A 50 9.35 -20.45 0.96
CA SER A 50 9.63 -21.65 1.77
C SER A 50 10.56 -21.43 2.96
N SER A 51 10.89 -20.18 3.31
CA SER A 51 11.71 -19.93 4.49
C SER A 51 10.89 -20.09 5.77
N SER A 52 11.50 -20.67 6.80
CA SER A 52 10.96 -20.70 8.16
C SER A 52 11.38 -19.48 9.00
N ASN A 53 12.20 -18.58 8.45
CA ASN A 53 12.68 -17.38 9.11
C ASN A 53 11.93 -16.15 8.56
N PRO A 54 11.06 -15.50 9.36
CA PRO A 54 10.33 -14.30 8.93
C PRO A 54 11.23 -13.17 8.41
N ASN A 55 12.46 -13.05 8.93
CA ASN A 55 13.42 -12.03 8.48
C ASN A 55 13.83 -12.21 7.03
N ASP A 56 13.81 -13.43 6.49
CA ASP A 56 14.17 -13.67 5.09
C ASP A 56 13.17 -12.99 4.16
N TYR A 57 11.88 -12.97 4.52
CA TYR A 57 10.84 -12.28 3.76
C TYR A 57 11.02 -10.76 3.78
N ILE A 58 11.52 -10.19 4.88
CA ILE A 58 11.91 -8.76 4.92
C ILE A 58 13.14 -8.53 4.03
N ALA A 59 14.18 -9.35 4.19
CA ALA A 59 15.43 -9.21 3.44
C ALA A 59 15.25 -9.37 1.93
N GLY A 60 14.32 -10.23 1.50
CA GLY A 60 13.97 -10.49 0.10
C GLY A 60 13.03 -9.46 -0.52
N ASN A 61 12.35 -8.63 0.28
CA ASN A 61 11.37 -7.65 -0.18
C ASN A 61 11.63 -6.26 0.43
N ARG A 62 12.88 -5.80 0.39
CA ARG A 62 13.30 -4.54 1.03
C ARG A 62 12.53 -3.32 0.57
N GLU A 63 12.14 -3.27 -0.70
CA GLU A 63 11.38 -2.15 -1.27
C GLU A 63 9.98 -2.09 -0.67
N ALA A 64 9.22 -3.18 -0.74
CA ALA A 64 7.89 -3.29 -0.13
C ALA A 64 7.93 -3.01 1.38
N TYR A 65 8.93 -3.55 2.09
CA TYR A 65 9.09 -3.28 3.52
C TYR A 65 9.39 -1.79 3.80
N GLY A 66 10.25 -1.18 2.98
CA GLY A 66 10.55 0.25 3.07
C GLY A 66 9.33 1.13 2.81
N LEU A 67 8.43 0.75 1.90
CA LEU A 67 7.16 1.45 1.67
C LEU A 67 6.31 1.46 2.94
N ILE A 68 6.24 0.35 3.68
CA ILE A 68 5.57 0.30 4.97
C ILE A 68 6.21 1.30 5.93
N LEU A 69 7.54 1.23 6.15
CA LEU A 69 8.23 2.13 7.09
C LEU A 69 8.06 3.62 6.76
N ASN A 70 8.02 3.97 5.46
CA ASN A 70 7.88 5.35 5.00
C ASN A 70 6.49 5.97 5.27
N THR A 71 5.50 5.18 5.69
CA THR A 71 4.17 5.70 6.08
C THR A 71 4.16 6.42 7.43
N GLY A 72 5.20 6.26 8.25
CA GLY A 72 5.37 6.99 9.51
C GLY A 72 4.29 6.70 10.55
N GLU A 73 3.95 7.71 11.35
CA GLU A 73 3.01 7.60 12.49
C GLU A 73 1.60 7.15 12.04
N GLU A 74 1.08 7.71 10.94
CA GLU A 74 -0.22 7.28 10.39
C GLU A 74 -0.19 5.79 9.97
N GLY A 75 0.96 5.32 9.49
CA GLY A 75 1.19 3.92 9.19
C GLY A 75 1.24 3.03 10.42
N LEU A 76 1.89 3.49 11.48
CA LEU A 76 1.97 2.79 12.76
C LEU A 76 0.56 2.54 13.32
N ASP A 77 -0.32 3.56 13.32
CA ASP A 77 -1.71 3.42 13.76
C ASP A 77 -2.46 2.35 12.96
N VAL A 78 -2.27 2.34 11.63
CA VAL A 78 -2.86 1.33 10.75
C VAL A 78 -2.32 -0.07 11.05
N LEU A 79 -1.02 -0.22 11.28
CA LEU A 79 -0.41 -1.50 11.62
C LEU A 79 -0.94 -2.03 12.95
N LEU A 80 -1.04 -1.17 13.97
CA LEU A 80 -1.60 -1.53 15.28
C LEU A 80 -3.07 -1.96 15.16
N GLN A 81 -3.88 -1.23 14.41
CA GLN A 81 -5.28 -1.58 14.17
C GLN A 81 -5.43 -2.92 13.42
N LYS A 82 -4.63 -3.15 12.38
CA LYS A 82 -4.63 -4.41 11.62
C LYS A 82 -4.15 -5.58 12.49
N LEU A 83 -3.09 -5.38 13.26
CA LEU A 83 -2.59 -6.36 14.23
C LEU A 83 -3.66 -6.69 15.26
N GLU A 84 -4.36 -5.70 15.81
CA GLU A 84 -5.45 -5.93 16.77
C GLU A 84 -6.60 -6.72 16.14
N SER A 85 -6.99 -6.35 14.92
CA SER A 85 -8.15 -6.92 14.24
C SER A 85 -7.92 -8.32 13.66
N SER A 86 -6.68 -8.72 13.41
CA SER A 86 -6.35 -10.06 12.89
C SER A 86 -6.73 -11.15 13.91
N SER A 87 -7.27 -12.28 13.48
CA SER A 87 -7.40 -13.47 14.35
C SER A 87 -6.11 -14.31 14.38
N ASP A 88 -5.19 -14.01 13.47
CA ASP A 88 -4.06 -14.86 13.15
C ASP A 88 -2.81 -14.42 13.91
N ASN A 89 -1.73 -15.20 13.77
CA ASN A 89 -0.45 -14.96 14.43
C ASN A 89 0.70 -15.49 13.56
N GLY A 90 0.57 -15.33 12.24
CA GLY A 90 1.48 -15.89 11.24
C GLY A 90 2.57 -14.92 10.82
N LEU A 91 3.20 -15.21 9.67
CA LEU A 91 4.24 -14.39 9.07
C LEU A 91 3.81 -12.93 8.89
N ARG A 92 2.56 -12.73 8.45
CA ARG A 92 2.01 -11.40 8.21
C ARG A 92 1.96 -10.57 9.49
N GLU A 93 1.42 -11.11 10.58
CA GLU A 93 1.40 -10.45 11.89
C GLU A 93 2.80 -10.22 12.44
N TRP A 94 3.71 -11.17 12.22
CA TRP A 94 5.10 -11.02 12.62
C TRP A 94 5.76 -9.82 11.92
N ILE A 95 5.56 -9.67 10.60
CA ILE A 95 6.09 -8.54 9.82
C ILE A 95 5.48 -7.21 10.29
N MET A 96 4.17 -7.17 10.55
CA MET A 96 3.51 -5.97 11.08
C MET A 96 4.12 -5.53 12.42
N ALA A 97 4.35 -6.47 13.35
CA ALA A 97 4.96 -6.16 14.64
C ALA A 97 6.43 -5.70 14.51
N GLN A 98 7.19 -6.31 13.61
CA GLN A 98 8.55 -5.87 13.31
C GLN A 98 8.57 -4.44 12.73
N ALA A 99 7.68 -4.12 11.79
CA ALA A 99 7.54 -2.77 11.25
C ALA A 99 7.16 -1.75 12.34
N SER A 100 6.19 -2.09 13.20
CA SER A 100 5.82 -1.22 14.33
C SER A 100 6.98 -1.01 15.31
N THR A 101 7.77 -2.04 15.60
CA THR A 101 8.98 -1.93 16.42
C THR A 101 9.96 -0.93 15.82
N GLU A 102 10.24 -1.04 14.52
CA GLU A 102 11.19 -0.15 13.83
C GLU A 102 10.68 1.30 13.73
N MET A 103 9.38 1.49 13.49
CA MET A 103 8.75 2.82 13.46
C MET A 103 8.79 3.53 14.82
N LEU A 104 8.56 2.79 15.91
CA LEU A 104 8.64 3.31 17.27
C LEU A 104 10.08 3.68 17.68
N GLY A 105 11.07 2.95 17.17
CA GLY A 105 12.49 3.21 17.46
C GLY A 105 12.77 3.20 18.96
N GLU A 106 13.30 4.30 19.50
CA GLU A 106 13.60 4.46 20.94
C GLU A 106 12.36 4.45 21.84
N GLN A 107 11.17 4.69 21.27
CA GLN A 107 9.91 4.66 22.01
C GLN A 107 9.36 3.24 22.18
N ASN A 108 9.93 2.25 21.47
CA ASN A 108 9.52 0.87 21.64
C ASN A 108 9.97 0.32 23.01
N SER A 109 9.00 -0.03 23.83
CA SER A 109 9.18 -0.62 25.17
C SER A 109 9.35 -2.14 25.15
N VAL A 110 9.05 -2.81 24.03
CA VAL A 110 8.98 -4.27 23.91
C VAL A 110 10.30 -4.83 23.41
N ASN A 111 11.02 -5.58 24.24
CA ASN A 111 12.36 -6.08 23.90
C ASN A 111 12.37 -7.53 23.39
N GLU A 112 11.54 -8.40 23.96
CA GLU A 112 11.53 -9.84 23.63
C GLU A 112 10.11 -10.32 23.38
N TRP A 113 9.84 -10.79 22.17
CA TRP A 113 8.52 -11.22 21.75
C TRP A 113 8.63 -12.41 20.79
N ASN A 114 7.66 -13.32 20.87
CA ASN A 114 7.68 -14.57 20.12
C ASN A 114 6.77 -14.57 18.88
N SER A 115 5.86 -13.61 18.81
CA SER A 115 4.92 -13.46 17.70
C SER A 115 4.34 -12.05 17.63
N GLY A 116 3.74 -11.68 16.50
CA GLY A 116 3.16 -10.34 16.36
C GLY A 116 2.07 -10.03 17.40
N LYS A 117 1.29 -11.04 17.80
CA LYS A 117 0.31 -10.91 18.89
C LYS A 117 0.94 -10.77 20.27
N ASP A 118 2.03 -11.47 20.53
CA ASP A 118 2.78 -11.33 21.78
C ASP A 118 3.36 -9.92 21.89
N TRP A 119 3.97 -9.42 20.80
CA TRP A 119 4.46 -8.04 20.71
C TRP A 119 3.35 -7.01 20.98
N LEU A 120 2.21 -7.11 20.28
CA LEU A 120 1.09 -6.18 20.45
C LEU A 120 0.58 -6.15 21.90
N ARG A 121 0.45 -7.34 22.52
CA ARG A 121 0.02 -7.45 23.91
C ARG A 121 0.99 -6.73 24.85
N GLN A 122 2.29 -6.95 24.70
CA GLN A 122 3.30 -6.31 25.53
C GLN A 122 3.33 -4.79 25.33
N TYR A 123 3.22 -4.33 24.08
CA TYR A 123 3.13 -2.91 23.75
C TYR A 123 1.92 -2.26 24.43
N LYS A 124 0.72 -2.84 24.30
CA LYS A 124 -0.47 -2.29 24.97
C LYS A 124 -0.33 -2.22 26.49
N MET A 125 0.36 -3.19 27.10
CA MET A 125 0.62 -3.18 28.54
C MET A 125 1.64 -2.11 28.97
N SER A 126 2.48 -1.60 28.08
CA SER A 126 3.41 -0.50 28.40
C SER A 126 2.80 0.89 28.25
N GLU A 127 1.75 1.01 27.44
CA GLU A 127 1.05 2.28 27.19
C GLU A 127 -0.04 2.59 28.23
N GLU A 128 -0.35 1.65 29.13
CA GLU A 128 -1.30 1.79 30.25
C GLU A 128 -0.64 2.34 31.54
#